data_AF-A0A922YWP8-F1
#
_entry.id   AF-A0A922YWP8-F1
#
_cell.length_a   1.000
_cell.length_b   1.000
_cell.length_c   1.000
_cell.angle_alpha   90.00
_cell.angle_beta   90.00
_cell.angle_gamma   90.00
#
_symmetry.space_group_name_H-M   'P 1'
#
loop_
_entity.id
_entity.type
_entity.pdbx_description
1 polymer ?
#
loop_
_entity_poly.entity_id
_entity_poly.type
_entity_poly.pdbx_seq_one_letter_code
_entity_poly.pdbx_strand_id
1 'polypeptide(L)'
;ADPADRRELQSLASLSVQWLSEKVDGGLATAVAAWQRPPGEGYAWAAGEAAEMATTRRVLVEQHGVAKDRMRVAAYWKRGTSAHHENL
;
A
#
# COMPACT_ATOMS: atom_id res chain seq x y z
N ALA A 1 -14.03 -2.95 -6.28
CA ALA A 1 -13.40 -4.26 -5.99
C ALA A 1 -14.52 -5.29 -5.92
N ASP A 2 -14.54 -6.22 -6.86
CA ASP A 2 -15.49 -7.33 -6.84
C ASP A 2 -15.03 -8.36 -5.79
N PRO A 3 -15.89 -8.82 -4.87
CA PRO A 3 -15.55 -9.94 -3.98
C PRO A 3 -15.02 -11.17 -4.72
N ALA A 4 -15.44 -11.40 -5.97
CA ALA A 4 -14.97 -12.49 -6.80
C ALA A 4 -13.48 -12.37 -7.17
N ASP A 5 -12.88 -11.17 -7.16
CA ASP A 5 -11.47 -10.98 -7.48
C ASP A 5 -10.54 -11.42 -6.33
N ARG A 6 -11.07 -11.58 -5.12
CA ARG A 6 -10.28 -11.96 -3.94
C ARG A 6 -9.68 -13.35 -4.11
N ARG A 7 -8.41 -13.49 -3.74
CA ARG A 7 -7.66 -14.76 -3.84
C ARG A 7 -7.18 -15.19 -2.47
N GLU A 8 -7.22 -16.49 -2.21
CA GLU A 8 -6.52 -17.05 -1.06
C GLU A 8 -5.01 -16.96 -1.32
N LEU A 9 -4.29 -16.37 -0.36
CA LEU A 9 -2.83 -16.23 -0.44
C LEU A 9 -2.21 -17.23 0.51
N GLN A 10 -1.53 -18.24 -0.04
CA GLN A 10 -0.82 -19.24 0.76
C GLN A 10 0.49 -18.66 1.31
N SER A 11 0.75 -18.91 2.59
CA SER A 11 1.95 -18.44 3.28
C SER A 11 2.40 -19.46 4.33
N LEU A 12 3.71 -19.66 4.45
CA LEU A 12 4.31 -20.43 5.55
C LEU A 12 4.49 -19.59 6.82
N ALA A 13 4.32 -18.27 6.73
CA ALA A 13 4.40 -17.31 7.83
C ALA A 13 3.01 -16.81 8.24
N SER A 14 2.91 -16.18 9.42
CA SER A 14 1.71 -15.48 9.86
C SER A 14 1.36 -14.34 8.90
N LEU A 15 0.26 -14.50 8.17
CA LEU A 15 -0.19 -13.55 7.15
C LEU A 15 -1.53 -12.93 7.57
N SER A 16 -1.62 -11.60 7.51
CA SER A 16 -2.87 -10.86 7.61
C SER A 16 -3.17 -10.21 6.26
N VAL A 17 -4.35 -10.49 5.70
CA VAL A 17 -4.77 -9.96 4.39
C VAL A 17 -6.03 -9.12 4.59
N GLN A 18 -5.99 -7.88 4.11
CA GLN A 18 -7.16 -7.01 4.04
C GLN A 18 -7.43 -6.65 2.58
N TRP A 19 -8.61 -7.01 2.09
CA TRP A 19 -9.08 -6.62 0.75
C TRP A 19 -9.87 -5.32 0.85
N LEU A 20 -9.38 -4.27 0.22
CA LEU A 20 -9.96 -2.93 0.30
C LEU A 20 -10.91 -2.64 -0.86
N SER A 21 -11.89 -1.78 -0.60
CA SER A 21 -12.74 -1.18 -1.61
C SER A 21 -12.82 0.33 -1.37
N GLU A 22 -12.62 1.13 -2.42
CA GLU A 22 -12.65 2.60 -2.29
C GLU A 22 -13.96 3.11 -1.68
N LYS A 23 -15.10 2.48 -2.01
CA LYS A 23 -16.42 2.90 -1.55
C LYS A 23 -16.66 2.73 -0.05
N VAL A 24 -16.00 1.75 0.59
CA VAL A 24 -16.23 1.41 2.00
C VAL A 24 -15.06 1.83 2.86
N ASP A 25 -13.83 1.60 2.38
CA ASP A 25 -12.61 1.76 3.16
C ASP A 25 -11.88 3.09 2.88
N GLY A 26 -12.37 3.88 1.93
CA GLY A 26 -11.76 5.17 1.57
C GLY A 26 -10.39 5.04 0.88
N GLY A 27 -10.05 3.86 0.35
CA GLY A 27 -8.83 3.60 -0.41
C GLY A 27 -7.62 3.19 0.44
N LEU A 28 -6.48 2.96 -0.21
CA LEU A 28 -5.29 2.40 0.44
C LEU A 28 -4.72 3.30 1.54
N ALA A 29 -4.58 4.60 1.27
CA ALA A 29 -3.98 5.53 2.22
C ALA A 29 -4.79 5.63 3.53
N THR A 30 -6.12 5.56 3.45
CA THR A 30 -7.00 5.56 4.63
C THR A 30 -6.80 4.29 5.46
N ALA A 31 -6.77 3.13 4.81
CA ALA A 31 -6.53 1.86 5.50
C ALA A 31 -5.13 1.81 6.14
N VAL A 32 -4.11 2.32 5.44
CA VAL A 32 -2.75 2.42 5.98
C VAL A 32 -2.71 3.39 7.16
N ALA A 33 -3.43 4.52 7.12
CA ALA A 33 -3.49 5.45 8.26
C ALA A 33 -4.11 4.81 9.51
N ALA A 34 -5.13 3.95 9.33
CA ALA A 34 -5.79 3.24 10.42
C ALA A 34 -5.03 2.00 10.90
N TRP A 35 -4.02 1.55 10.16
CA TRP A 35 -3.29 0.31 10.46
C TRP A 35 -2.51 0.41 11.78
N GLN A 36 -2.65 -0.61 12.62
CA GLN A 36 -1.87 -0.74 13.84
C GLN A 36 -0.57 -1.51 13.55
N ARG A 37 0.56 -0.80 13.61
CA ARG A 37 1.87 -1.36 13.30
C ARG A 37 2.31 -2.37 14.39
N PRO A 38 2.71 -3.60 14.02
CA PRO A 38 3.32 -4.52 14.96
C PRO A 38 4.71 -4.01 15.41
N PRO A 39 5.18 -4.39 16.60
CA PRO A 39 6.49 -3.96 17.09
C PRO A 39 7.63 -4.43 16.18
N GLY A 40 8.72 -3.64 16.15
CA GLY A 40 9.92 -3.91 15.35
C GLY A 40 10.08 -2.99 14.14
N GLU A 41 11.24 -3.10 13.49
CA GLU A 41 11.63 -2.17 12.41
C GLU A 41 10.84 -2.37 11.12
N GLY A 42 10.54 -3.62 10.75
CA GLY A 42 9.75 -3.96 9.57
C GLY A 42 10.36 -3.49 8.24
N TYR A 43 9.58 -3.65 7.17
CA TYR A 43 9.88 -3.10 5.86
C TYR A 43 8.56 -2.84 5.13
N ALA A 44 8.38 -1.63 4.57
CA ALA A 44 7.18 -1.29 3.84
C ALA A 44 7.38 -1.46 2.33
N TRP A 45 6.48 -2.20 1.69
CA TRP A 45 6.44 -2.29 0.23
C TRP A 45 5.06 -1.90 -0.26
N ALA A 46 4.99 -0.98 -1.21
CA ALA A 46 3.74 -0.56 -1.84
C ALA A 46 3.96 -0.33 -3.33
N ALA A 47 3.01 -0.77 -4.16
CA ALA A 47 3.01 -0.47 -5.58
C ALA A 47 1.58 -0.29 -6.10
N GLY A 48 1.39 0.63 -7.04
CA GLY A 48 0.06 0.98 -7.55
C GLY A 48 0.04 2.23 -8.42
N GLU A 49 -1.07 2.96 -8.38
CA GLU A 49 -1.24 4.20 -9.13
C GLU A 49 -0.42 5.33 -8.51
N ALA A 50 0.19 6.18 -9.34
CA ALA A 50 1.16 7.19 -8.91
C ALA A 50 0.69 8.12 -7.78
N ALA A 51 -0.52 8.68 -7.86
CA ALA A 51 -1.04 9.60 -6.84
C ALA A 51 -1.42 8.85 -5.54
N GLU A 52 -1.99 7.65 -5.66
CA GLU A 52 -2.27 6.80 -4.50
C GLU A 52 -0.97 6.40 -3.78
N MET A 53 0.06 6.02 -4.53
CA MET A 53 1.38 5.67 -3.98
C MET A 53 2.06 6.85 -3.30
N ALA A 54 2.00 8.04 -3.88
CA ALA A 54 2.52 9.26 -3.25
C ALA A 54 1.82 9.54 -1.90
N THR A 55 0.50 9.35 -1.85
CA THR A 55 -0.29 9.56 -0.63
C THR A 55 0.03 8.50 0.43
N THR A 56 0.10 7.22 0.05
CA THR A 56 0.45 6.11 0.95
C THR A 56 1.86 6.27 1.51
N ARG A 57 2.84 6.67 0.68
CA ARG A 57 4.21 6.94 1.13
C ARG A 57 4.24 8.03 2.21
N ARG A 58 3.44 9.08 2.03
CA ARG A 58 3.34 10.16 3.03
C ARG A 58 2.85 9.62 4.37
N VAL A 59 1.80 8.82 4.37
CA VAL A 59 1.24 8.20 5.59
C VAL A 59 2.28 7.30 6.28
N LEU A 60 2.99 6.47 5.53
CA LEU A 60 4.02 5.58 6.08
C LEU A 60 5.16 6.34 6.76
N VAL A 61 5.59 7.47 6.19
CA VAL A 61 6.67 8.29 6.76
C VAL A 61 6.16 9.13 7.92
N GLU A 62 5.09 9.90 7.73
CA GLU A 62 4.66 10.95 8.66
C GLU A 62 3.89 10.40 9.86
N GLN A 63 3.07 9.36 9.67
CA GLN A 63 2.24 8.80 10.75
C GLN A 63 2.87 7.57 11.37
N HIS A 64 3.44 6.67 10.55
CA HIS A 64 3.99 5.40 11.04
C HIS A 64 5.50 5.42 11.30
N GLY A 65 6.18 6.53 10.97
CA GLY A 65 7.61 6.70 11.21
C GLY A 65 8.47 5.64 10.51
N VAL A 66 8.03 5.10 9.37
CA VAL A 66 8.83 4.13 8.61
C VAL A 66 10.01 4.87 7.98
N ALA A 67 11.23 4.38 8.26
CA ALA A 67 12.45 4.97 7.71
C ALA A 67 12.51 4.81 6.18
N LYS A 68 13.02 5.84 5.48
CA LYS A 68 13.01 5.90 4.01
C LYS A 68 13.88 4.81 3.36
N ASP A 69 14.92 4.35 4.04
CA ASP A 69 15.78 3.23 3.65
C ASP A 69 15.13 1.86 3.91
N ARG A 70 14.05 1.81 4.70
CA ARG A 70 13.25 0.62 5.01
C ARG A 70 11.89 0.61 4.31
N MET A 71 11.81 1.24 3.14
CA MET A 71 10.63 1.18 2.29
C MET A 71 10.97 1.13 0.81
N ARG A 72 10.02 0.59 0.04
CA ARG A 72 9.96 0.75 -1.41
C ARG A 72 8.54 1.09 -1.82
N VAL A 73 8.37 2.23 -2.48
CA VAL A 73 7.08 2.66 -3.02
C VAL A 73 7.23 2.89 -4.53
N ALA A 74 6.52 2.12 -5.35
CA ALA A 74 6.66 2.15 -6.80
C ALA A 74 5.36 2.54 -7.49
N ALA A 75 5.41 3.54 -8.39
CA ALA A 75 4.29 3.88 -9.25
C ALA A 75 4.33 2.99 -10.51
N TYR A 76 3.39 2.05 -10.62
CA TYR A 76 3.29 1.11 -11.74
C TYR A 76 2.54 1.69 -12.94
N TRP A 77 1.64 2.64 -12.66
CA TRP A 77 0.87 3.32 -13.69
C TRP A 77 0.40 4.68 -13.18
N LYS A 78 -0.06 5.52 -14.10
CA LYS A 78 -0.57 6.86 -13.79
C LYS A 78 -1.86 7.09 -14.59
N ARG A 79 -2.92 7.54 -13.92
CA ARG A 79 -4.19 7.81 -14.59
C ARG A 79 -4.01 8.88 -15.68
N GLY A 80 -4.51 8.59 -16.88
CA GLY A 80 -4.40 9.50 -18.03
C GLY A 80 -3.04 9.47 -18.74
N THR A 81 -2.16 8.52 -18.43
CA THR A 81 -0.91 8.31 -19.17
C THR A 81 -0.71 6.83 -19.50
N SER A 82 -0.34 6.54 -20.74
CA SER A 82 0.11 5.19 -21.15
C SER A 82 1.62 5.03 -20.89
N ALA A 83 2.03 3.86 -20.39
CA ALA A 83 3.44 3.46 -20.17
C ALA A 83 4.26 4.31 -19.17
N HIS A 84 3.75 4.54 -17.96
CA HIS A 84 4.48 5.26 -16.90
C HIS A 84 5.09 4.27 -15.87
N HIS A 85 6.42 4.22 -15.74
CA HIS A 85 7.12 3.54 -14.64
C HIS A 85 8.08 4.54 -13.97
N GLU A 86 7.90 4.82 -12.68
CA GLU A 86 8.75 5.74 -11.92
C GLU A 86 8.98 5.19 -10.50
N ASN A 87 10.24 5.22 -10.02
CA ASN A 87 10.57 4.89 -8.62
C ASN A 87 10.49 6.18 -7.79
N LEU A 88 9.72 6.16 -6.70
CA LEU A 88 9.49 7.29 -5.77
C LEU A 88 10.18 7.08 -4.40
#